data_AF-A0A7C5GA02-F1
#
_entry.id   AF-A0A7C5GA02-F1
#
_cell.length_a   1.000
_cell.length_b   1.000
_cell.length_c   1.000
_cell.angle_alpha   90.00
_cell.angle_beta   90.00
_cell.angle_gamma   90.00
#
_symmetry.space_group_name_H-M   'P 1'
#
loop_
_entity.id
_entity.type
_entity.pdbx_description
1 polymer ?
#
loop_
_entity_poly.entity_id
_entity_poly.type
_entity_poly.pdbx_seq_one_letter_code
_entity_poly.pdbx_strand_id
1 'polypeptide(L)'
;KVICNGSIANIYIQKGKAKEALAIINKNFPLVEKLKNKKYLAFEYLNLGWAQTKLKQYQKAEKNLLTGLTSAKNNDFISSISAEYSYLYELKKETTYYKDALKYYKLAEEFDNKISNERNTHYVNNLIIKYDSERKNNQIKDLAKQNKITQLQLLKNRNLWIISIILLTLLGVILYSLYKHQLLKNDKKIVTLQQEALRAQMNPHFIFNALNSIKLYIINNEQKNAVKFLNKFSKLMRKILEVSSVKEISLAQELETMDLYMSIENIRFSNEIDFQINVSPDLNLEQIKVPSLVLQPFLENALWHGLSSKKENKKIQLSVQKSEDDYIEISIEDNGIGREAAAKIKANKTIKRKSIGIELTKERLQNFVKDRKKSFSLIYKDLKDKELQGIGTKVILKIPLK
;
A
#
# COMPACT_ATOMS: atom_id res chain seq x y z
N LYS A 1 -28.18 -78.90 6.77
CA LYS A 1 -28.43 -80.36 6.62
C LYS A 1 -29.91 -80.70 6.77
N VAL A 2 -30.57 -80.38 7.90
CA VAL A 2 -32.00 -80.66 8.11
C VAL A 2 -32.93 -79.98 7.09
N ILE A 3 -32.72 -78.68 6.83
CA ILE A 3 -33.49 -77.92 5.82
C ILE A 3 -33.29 -78.51 4.42
N CYS A 4 -32.04 -78.78 4.05
CA CYS A 4 -31.69 -79.35 2.75
C CYS A 4 -32.36 -80.71 2.52
N ASN A 5 -32.37 -81.60 3.52
CA ASN A 5 -33.03 -82.90 3.42
C ASN A 5 -34.55 -82.77 3.25
N GLY A 6 -35.19 -81.83 3.95
CA GLY A 6 -36.61 -81.53 3.77
C GLY A 6 -36.92 -81.01 2.36
N SER A 7 -36.10 -80.09 1.84
CA SER A 7 -36.23 -79.59 0.46
C SER A 7 -35.98 -80.69 -0.59
N ILE A 8 -35.00 -81.57 -0.36
CA ILE A 8 -34.74 -82.73 -1.22
C ILE A 8 -35.95 -83.67 -1.23
N ALA A 9 -36.51 -83.97 -0.07
CA ALA A 9 -37.72 -84.80 0.02
C ALA A 9 -38.89 -84.18 -0.75
N ASN A 10 -39.12 -82.87 -0.62
CA ASN A 10 -40.14 -82.14 -1.38
C ASN A 10 -39.96 -82.31 -2.90
N ILE A 11 -38.73 -82.14 -3.41
CA ILE A 11 -38.41 -82.34 -4.84
C ILE A 11 -38.67 -83.80 -5.27
N TYR A 12 -38.36 -84.78 -4.42
CA TYR A 12 -38.61 -86.19 -4.73
C TYR A 12 -40.11 -86.51 -4.82
N ILE A 13 -40.94 -85.88 -3.99
CA ILE A 13 -42.40 -86.00 -4.07
C ILE A 13 -42.91 -85.43 -5.40
N GLN A 14 -42.41 -84.26 -5.83
CA GLN A 14 -42.75 -83.66 -7.12
C GLN A 14 -42.40 -84.56 -8.31
N LYS A 15 -41.27 -85.29 -8.23
CA LYS A 15 -40.82 -86.22 -9.26
C LYS A 15 -41.56 -87.57 -9.25
N GLY A 16 -42.62 -87.71 -8.44
CA GLY A 16 -43.38 -88.96 -8.30
C GLY A 16 -42.68 -90.05 -7.47
N LYS A 17 -41.52 -89.75 -6.88
CA LYS A 17 -40.71 -90.68 -6.06
C LYS A 17 -41.08 -90.57 -4.58
N ALA A 18 -42.37 -90.76 -4.28
CA ALA A 18 -42.92 -90.52 -2.95
C ALA A 18 -42.41 -91.52 -1.89
N LYS A 19 -42.02 -92.75 -2.28
CA LYS A 19 -41.46 -93.75 -1.34
C LYS A 19 -40.06 -93.34 -0.87
N GLU A 20 -39.23 -92.87 -1.80
CA GLU A 20 -37.88 -92.41 -1.53
C GLU A 20 -37.90 -91.10 -0.73
N ALA A 21 -38.83 -90.19 -1.04
CA ALA A 21 -39.06 -89.01 -0.23
C ALA A 21 -39.44 -89.37 1.21
N LEU A 22 -40.35 -90.33 1.41
CA LEU A 22 -40.77 -90.78 2.74
C LEU A 22 -39.60 -91.36 3.55
N ALA A 23 -38.70 -92.10 2.91
CA ALA A 23 -37.50 -92.62 3.57
C ALA A 23 -36.56 -91.49 4.05
N ILE A 24 -36.41 -90.44 3.25
CA ILE A 24 -35.62 -89.24 3.62
C ILE A 24 -36.28 -88.51 4.79
N ILE A 25 -37.60 -88.29 4.71
CA ILE A 25 -38.39 -87.60 5.75
C ILE A 25 -38.31 -88.37 7.06
N ASN A 26 -38.54 -89.68 7.07
CA ASN A 26 -38.50 -90.48 8.29
C ASN A 26 -37.12 -90.46 8.97
N LYS A 27 -36.03 -90.37 8.20
CA LYS A 27 -34.67 -90.22 8.74
C LYS A 27 -34.41 -88.81 9.26
N ASN A 28 -35.04 -87.80 8.65
CA ASN A 28 -34.85 -86.39 8.97
C ASN A 28 -35.74 -85.93 10.15
N PHE A 29 -36.90 -86.55 10.33
CA PHE A 29 -37.92 -86.16 11.31
C PHE A 29 -37.41 -86.11 12.76
N PRO A 30 -36.69 -87.13 13.29
CA PRO A 30 -36.15 -87.07 14.65
C PRO A 30 -35.12 -85.94 14.84
N LEU A 31 -34.41 -85.57 13.76
CA LEU A 31 -33.45 -84.47 13.79
C LEU A 31 -34.16 -83.11 13.86
N VAL A 32 -35.26 -82.95 13.12
CA VAL A 32 -36.11 -81.75 13.17
C VAL A 32 -36.74 -81.59 14.55
N GLU A 33 -37.25 -82.68 15.13
CA GLU A 33 -37.87 -82.69 16.45
C GLU A 33 -36.88 -82.27 17.55
N LYS A 34 -35.63 -82.77 17.47
CA LYS A 34 -34.56 -82.42 18.41
C LYS A 34 -34.17 -80.94 18.36
N LEU A 35 -34.33 -80.29 17.20
CA LEU A 35 -34.07 -78.86 17.03
C LEU A 35 -35.14 -77.96 17.66
N LYS A 36 -36.33 -78.51 18.00
CA LYS A 36 -37.48 -77.78 18.56
C LYS A 36 -37.89 -76.53 17.75
N ASN A 37 -37.46 -76.42 16.49
CA ASN A 37 -37.82 -75.31 15.63
C ASN A 37 -39.18 -75.60 14.99
N LYS A 38 -40.19 -74.87 15.47
CA LYS A 38 -41.59 -75.07 15.08
C LYS A 38 -41.86 -74.88 13.58
N LYS A 39 -41.09 -74.02 12.90
CA LYS A 39 -41.22 -73.77 11.45
C LYS A 39 -40.74 -74.97 10.65
N TYR A 40 -39.58 -75.52 10.99
CA TYR A 40 -39.06 -76.71 10.33
C TYR A 40 -39.89 -77.95 10.64
N LEU A 41 -40.42 -78.05 11.86
CA LEU A 41 -41.34 -79.13 12.24
C LEU A 41 -42.64 -79.09 11.44
N ALA A 42 -43.26 -77.91 11.28
CA ALA A 42 -44.43 -77.75 10.42
C ALA A 42 -44.12 -78.11 8.96
N PHE A 43 -42.97 -77.66 8.42
CA PHE A 43 -42.54 -78.01 7.07
C PHE A 43 -42.29 -79.52 6.89
N GLU A 44 -41.80 -80.22 7.92
CA GLU A 44 -41.59 -81.67 7.85
C GLU A 44 -42.92 -82.44 7.89
N TYR A 45 -43.89 -82.01 8.72
CA TYR A 45 -45.25 -82.55 8.74
C TYR A 45 -45.97 -82.37 7.39
N LEU A 46 -45.80 -81.19 6.76
CA LEU A 46 -46.29 -80.90 5.41
C LEU A 46 -45.77 -81.90 4.38
N ASN A 47 -44.44 -82.08 4.32
CA ASN A 47 -43.81 -83.00 3.38
C ASN A 47 -44.22 -84.46 3.66
N LEU A 48 -44.32 -84.83 4.93
CA LEU A 48 -44.76 -86.16 5.37
C LEU A 48 -46.19 -86.45 4.92
N GLY A 49 -47.09 -85.50 5.17
CA GLY A 49 -48.49 -85.57 4.76
C GLY A 49 -48.64 -85.67 3.24
N TRP A 50 -47.91 -84.83 2.49
CA TRP A 50 -47.96 -84.84 1.04
C TRP A 50 -47.42 -86.14 0.42
N ALA A 51 -46.29 -86.65 0.91
CA ALA A 51 -45.75 -87.94 0.48
C ALA A 51 -46.75 -89.07 0.73
N GLN A 52 -47.40 -89.08 1.89
CA GLN A 52 -48.42 -90.06 2.25
C GLN A 52 -49.68 -89.95 1.36
N THR A 53 -50.10 -88.74 0.99
CA THR A 53 -51.18 -88.53 0.01
C THR A 53 -50.85 -89.19 -1.33
N LYS A 54 -49.64 -88.98 -1.88
CA LYS A 54 -49.21 -89.61 -3.14
C LYS A 54 -49.09 -91.13 -3.03
N LEU A 55 -48.82 -91.67 -1.84
CA LEU A 55 -48.78 -93.11 -1.57
C LEU A 55 -50.17 -93.70 -1.21
N LYS A 56 -51.25 -92.94 -1.36
CA LYS A 56 -52.64 -93.32 -1.04
C LYS A 56 -52.87 -93.70 0.44
N GLN A 57 -52.02 -93.20 1.35
CA GLN A 57 -52.14 -93.39 2.80
C GLN A 57 -53.00 -92.28 3.43
N TYR A 58 -54.25 -92.15 2.96
CA TYR A 58 -55.06 -90.94 3.18
C TYR A 58 -55.29 -90.57 4.65
N GLN A 59 -55.55 -91.53 5.54
CA GLN A 59 -55.77 -91.24 6.96
C GLN A 59 -54.51 -90.70 7.66
N LYS A 60 -53.34 -91.28 7.34
CA LYS A 60 -52.05 -90.81 7.89
C LYS A 60 -51.69 -89.44 7.34
N ALA A 61 -51.93 -89.24 6.04
CA ALA A 61 -51.71 -87.97 5.37
C ALA A 61 -52.55 -86.85 6.03
N GLU A 62 -53.85 -87.09 6.24
CA GLU A 62 -54.75 -86.12 6.86
C GLU A 62 -54.29 -85.74 8.27
N LYS A 63 -53.94 -86.73 9.10
CA LYS A 63 -53.46 -86.47 10.46
C LYS A 63 -52.20 -85.60 10.47
N ASN A 64 -51.24 -85.90 9.61
CA ASN A 64 -49.97 -85.18 9.55
C ASN A 64 -50.14 -83.76 8.99
N LEU A 65 -50.94 -83.58 7.94
CA LEU A 65 -51.25 -82.24 7.40
C LEU A 65 -52.02 -81.39 8.42
N LEU A 66 -53.01 -81.95 9.14
CA LEU A 66 -53.73 -81.21 10.19
C LEU A 66 -52.85 -80.85 11.39
N THR A 67 -51.90 -81.73 11.74
CA THR A 67 -50.91 -81.46 12.80
C THR A 67 -49.96 -80.34 12.37
N GLY A 68 -49.46 -80.40 11.13
CA GLY A 68 -48.63 -79.36 10.53
C GLY A 68 -49.37 -78.01 10.43
N LEU A 69 -50.63 -78.02 9.99
CA LEU A 69 -51.50 -76.84 9.93
C LEU A 69 -51.73 -76.21 11.30
N THR A 70 -52.02 -77.00 12.33
CA THR A 70 -52.21 -76.50 13.71
C THR A 70 -50.93 -75.84 14.21
N SER A 71 -49.77 -76.48 13.98
CA SER A 71 -48.47 -75.90 14.32
C SER A 71 -48.20 -74.60 13.54
N ALA A 72 -48.52 -74.57 12.24
CA ALA A 72 -48.32 -73.38 11.41
C ALA A 72 -49.22 -72.22 11.83
N LYS A 73 -50.48 -72.48 12.19
CA LYS A 73 -51.43 -71.47 12.72
C LYS A 73 -51.01 -70.94 14.08
N ASN A 74 -50.64 -71.80 15.02
CA ASN A 74 -50.24 -71.40 16.37
C ASN A 74 -48.98 -70.52 16.41
N ASN A 75 -48.25 -70.45 15.31
CA ASN A 75 -47.03 -69.63 15.20
C ASN A 75 -47.09 -68.66 14.01
N ASP A 76 -48.27 -68.43 13.43
CA ASP A 76 -48.52 -67.49 12.33
C ASP A 76 -47.60 -67.67 11.10
N PHE A 77 -47.27 -68.90 10.74
CA PHE A 77 -46.47 -69.19 9.56
C PHE A 77 -47.33 -69.18 8.28
N ILE A 78 -47.67 -67.98 7.80
CA ILE A 78 -48.60 -67.74 6.68
C ILE A 78 -48.29 -68.61 5.44
N SER A 79 -47.02 -68.71 5.03
CA SER A 79 -46.61 -69.57 3.90
C SER A 79 -46.82 -71.06 4.13
N SER A 80 -46.61 -71.53 5.37
CA SER A 80 -46.87 -72.92 5.74
C SER A 80 -48.36 -73.19 5.83
N ILE A 81 -49.16 -72.24 6.33
CA ILE A 81 -50.63 -72.35 6.39
C ILE A 81 -51.21 -72.50 4.97
N SER A 82 -50.78 -71.66 4.02
CA SER A 82 -51.24 -71.76 2.62
C SER A 82 -50.88 -73.11 1.99
N ALA A 83 -49.63 -73.56 2.16
CA ALA A 83 -49.17 -74.84 1.63
C ALA A 83 -49.93 -76.04 2.24
N GLU A 84 -50.17 -76.02 3.56
CA GLU A 84 -50.96 -77.06 4.25
C GLU A 84 -52.39 -77.12 3.71
N TYR A 85 -53.06 -75.98 3.52
CA TYR A 85 -54.39 -75.94 2.90
C TYR A 85 -54.39 -76.44 1.45
N SER A 86 -53.36 -76.11 0.68
CA SER A 86 -53.21 -76.58 -0.70
C SER A 86 -53.10 -78.11 -0.78
N TYR A 87 -52.32 -78.72 0.11
CA TYR A 87 -52.19 -80.19 0.13
C TYR A 87 -53.38 -80.90 0.79
N LEU A 88 -54.06 -80.27 1.76
CA LEU A 88 -55.35 -80.76 2.25
C LEU A 88 -56.41 -80.73 1.16
N TYR A 89 -56.42 -79.71 0.30
CA TYR A 89 -57.24 -79.67 -0.91
C TYR A 89 -56.89 -80.84 -1.86
N GLU A 90 -55.62 -81.06 -2.18
CA GLU A 90 -55.19 -82.20 -3.03
C GLU A 90 -55.67 -83.53 -2.44
N LEU A 91 -55.48 -83.72 -1.13
CA LEU A 91 -55.92 -84.91 -0.43
C LEU A 91 -57.43 -85.12 -0.52
N LYS A 92 -58.23 -84.07 -0.24
CA LYS A 92 -59.70 -84.18 -0.23
C LYS A 92 -60.28 -84.41 -1.63
N LYS A 93 -59.63 -83.87 -2.67
CA LYS A 93 -59.97 -84.13 -4.07
C LYS A 93 -59.85 -85.61 -4.43
N GLU A 94 -58.79 -86.28 -3.99
CA GLU A 94 -58.56 -87.73 -4.22
C GLU A 94 -59.56 -88.61 -3.46
N THR A 95 -60.10 -88.14 -2.33
CA THR A 95 -61.03 -88.89 -1.47
C THR A 95 -62.53 -88.65 -1.75
N THR A 96 -62.89 -88.01 -2.88
CA THR A 96 -64.28 -87.71 -3.31
C THR A 96 -65.12 -86.81 -2.37
N TYR A 97 -64.50 -86.13 -1.41
CA TYR A 97 -65.17 -85.17 -0.52
C TYR A 97 -65.08 -83.72 -1.06
N TYR A 98 -65.85 -83.41 -2.09
CA TYR A 98 -65.76 -82.14 -2.83
C TYR A 98 -66.05 -80.87 -2.02
N LYS A 99 -66.91 -80.95 -0.99
CA LYS A 99 -67.23 -79.77 -0.14
C LYS A 99 -66.02 -79.30 0.69
N ASP A 100 -65.29 -80.24 1.28
CA ASP A 100 -64.09 -79.92 2.07
C ASP A 100 -62.93 -79.48 1.18
N ALA A 101 -62.79 -80.09 -0.01
CA ALA A 101 -61.82 -79.67 -1.01
C ALA A 101 -62.03 -78.19 -1.40
N LEU A 102 -63.27 -77.78 -1.70
CA LEU A 102 -63.58 -76.38 -2.02
C LEU A 102 -63.28 -75.42 -0.86
N LYS A 103 -63.54 -75.85 0.38
CA LYS A 103 -63.23 -75.06 1.58
C LYS A 103 -61.72 -74.82 1.71
N TYR A 104 -60.90 -75.87 1.59
CA TYR A 104 -59.46 -75.75 1.70
C TYR A 104 -58.84 -74.97 0.54
N TYR A 105 -59.39 -75.09 -0.67
CA TYR A 105 -59.00 -74.29 -1.82
C TYR A 105 -59.18 -72.77 -1.56
N LYS A 106 -60.37 -72.36 -1.10
CA LYS A 106 -60.64 -70.94 -0.79
C LYS A 106 -59.71 -70.39 0.29
N LEU A 107 -59.42 -71.20 1.31
CA LEU A 107 -58.51 -70.83 2.39
C LEU A 107 -57.05 -70.74 1.91
N ALA A 108 -56.60 -71.61 1.01
CA ALA A 108 -55.28 -71.49 0.40
C ALA A 108 -55.16 -70.20 -0.42
N GLU A 109 -56.17 -69.90 -1.26
CA GLU A 109 -56.21 -68.69 -2.10
C GLU A 109 -56.18 -67.40 -1.25
N GLU A 110 -56.91 -67.35 -0.14
CA GLU A 110 -56.90 -66.20 0.79
C GLU A 110 -55.49 -65.95 1.36
N PHE A 111 -54.82 -67.00 1.83
CA PHE A 111 -53.48 -66.88 2.41
C PHE A 111 -52.41 -66.60 1.34
N ASP A 112 -52.56 -67.12 0.12
CA ASP A 112 -51.69 -66.79 -1.01
C ASP A 112 -51.80 -65.32 -1.41
N ASN A 113 -53.03 -64.78 -1.46
CA ASN A 113 -53.26 -63.36 -1.70
C ASN A 113 -52.61 -62.49 -0.62
N LYS A 114 -52.70 -62.91 0.66
CA LYS A 114 -52.04 -62.21 1.78
C LYS A 114 -50.51 -62.20 1.64
N ILE A 115 -49.90 -63.34 1.28
CA ILE A 115 -48.44 -63.46 1.06
C ILE A 115 -47.99 -62.57 -0.12
N SER A 116 -48.74 -62.61 -1.23
CA SER A 116 -48.44 -61.81 -2.41
C SER A 116 -48.47 -60.31 -2.10
N ASN A 117 -49.49 -59.86 -1.37
CA ASN A 117 -49.64 -58.46 -0.98
C ASN A 117 -48.50 -57.98 -0.05
N GLU A 118 -48.13 -58.79 0.95
CA GLU A 118 -47.01 -58.50 1.86
C GLU A 118 -45.68 -58.44 1.11
N ARG A 119 -45.44 -59.41 0.20
CA ARG A 119 -44.23 -59.42 -0.64
C ARG A 119 -44.15 -58.19 -1.54
N ASN A 120 -45.26 -57.80 -2.16
CA ASN A 120 -45.32 -56.60 -3.00
C ASN A 120 -45.05 -55.33 -2.17
N THR A 121 -45.61 -55.24 -0.96
CA THR A 121 -45.37 -54.12 -0.05
C THR A 121 -43.89 -54.03 0.34
N HIS A 122 -43.25 -55.14 0.70
CA HIS A 122 -41.81 -55.16 0.98
C HIS A 122 -40.97 -54.79 -0.23
N TYR A 123 -41.32 -55.28 -1.42
CA TYR A 123 -40.63 -54.95 -2.65
C TYR A 123 -40.70 -53.45 -2.95
N VAL A 124 -41.89 -52.85 -2.88
CA VAL A 124 -42.09 -51.41 -3.08
C VAL A 124 -41.32 -50.60 -2.04
N ASN A 125 -41.39 -50.98 -0.75
CA ASN A 125 -40.64 -50.29 0.31
C ASN A 125 -39.12 -50.35 0.08
N ASN A 126 -38.58 -51.50 -0.32
CA ASN A 126 -37.16 -51.63 -0.63
C ASN A 126 -36.74 -50.77 -1.83
N LEU A 127 -37.60 -50.66 -2.85
CA LEU A 127 -37.37 -49.76 -3.98
C LEU A 127 -37.34 -48.30 -3.54
N ILE A 128 -38.29 -47.87 -2.69
CA ILE A 128 -38.33 -46.50 -2.15
C ILE A 128 -37.05 -46.20 -1.35
N ILE A 129 -36.66 -47.10 -0.45
CA ILE A 129 -35.44 -46.95 0.36
C ILE A 129 -34.20 -46.82 -0.53
N LYS A 130 -34.11 -47.66 -1.58
CA LYS A 130 -32.99 -47.60 -2.52
C LYS A 130 -32.97 -46.27 -3.27
N TYR A 131 -34.11 -45.84 -3.81
CA TYR A 131 -34.24 -44.58 -4.53
C TYR A 131 -33.88 -43.38 -3.64
N ASP A 132 -34.40 -43.32 -2.42
CA ASP A 132 -34.12 -42.25 -1.46
C ASP A 132 -32.65 -42.22 -1.06
N SER A 133 -32.04 -43.40 -0.87
CA SER A 133 -30.61 -43.52 -0.60
C SER A 133 -29.76 -42.99 -1.76
N GLU A 134 -30.08 -43.37 -3.00
CA GLU A 134 -29.39 -42.87 -4.20
C GLU A 134 -29.54 -41.35 -4.34
N ARG A 135 -30.76 -40.82 -4.17
CA ARG A 135 -31.02 -39.38 -4.22
C ARG A 135 -30.21 -38.61 -3.17
N LYS A 136 -30.22 -39.06 -1.91
CA LYS A 136 -29.43 -38.44 -0.83
C LYS A 136 -27.93 -38.51 -1.11
N ASN A 137 -27.43 -39.65 -1.60
CA ASN A 137 -26.02 -39.81 -1.95
C ASN A 137 -25.60 -38.86 -3.08
N ASN A 138 -26.46 -38.66 -4.09
CA ASN A 138 -26.19 -37.69 -5.16
C ASN A 138 -26.16 -36.25 -4.62
N GLN A 139 -27.11 -35.88 -3.75
CA GLN A 139 -27.09 -34.57 -3.08
C GLN A 139 -25.82 -34.35 -2.25
N ILE A 140 -25.36 -35.35 -1.50
CA ILE A 140 -24.10 -35.26 -0.73
C ILE A 140 -22.91 -35.04 -1.66
N LYS A 141 -22.85 -35.75 -2.79
CA LYS A 141 -21.77 -35.57 -3.78
C LYS A 141 -21.79 -34.16 -4.37
N ASP A 142 -22.96 -33.64 -4.71
CA ASP A 142 -23.11 -32.29 -5.26
C ASP A 142 -22.69 -31.22 -4.23
N LEU A 143 -23.13 -31.37 -2.98
CA LEU A 143 -22.72 -30.49 -1.88
C LEU A 143 -21.22 -30.56 -1.62
N ALA A 144 -20.62 -31.75 -1.64
CA ALA A 144 -19.18 -31.91 -1.47
C ALA A 144 -18.40 -31.23 -2.62
N LYS A 145 -18.89 -31.34 -3.85
CA LYS A 145 -18.32 -30.66 -5.02
C LYS A 145 -18.43 -29.14 -4.89
N GLN A 146 -19.60 -28.62 -4.50
CA GLN A 146 -19.80 -27.20 -4.25
C GLN A 146 -18.88 -26.68 -3.14
N ASN A 147 -18.81 -27.37 -2.00
CA ASN A 147 -17.91 -27.01 -0.90
C ASN A 147 -16.44 -26.93 -1.36
N LYS A 148 -15.98 -27.88 -2.19
CA LYS A 148 -14.62 -27.84 -2.74
C LYS A 148 -14.40 -26.63 -3.65
N ILE A 149 -15.37 -26.28 -4.49
CA ILE A 149 -15.30 -25.08 -5.34
C ILE A 149 -15.24 -23.82 -4.49
N THR A 150 -16.09 -23.70 -3.47
CA THR A 150 -16.10 -22.57 -2.55
C THR A 150 -14.76 -22.44 -1.82
N GLN A 151 -14.17 -23.54 -1.34
CA GLN A 151 -12.85 -23.53 -0.73
C GLN A 151 -11.76 -23.04 -1.69
N LEU A 152 -11.78 -23.47 -2.95
CA LEU A 152 -10.83 -23.00 -3.97
C LEU A 152 -11.00 -21.50 -4.27
N GLN A 153 -12.25 -21.02 -4.33
CA GLN A 153 -12.54 -19.60 -4.51
C GLN A 153 -12.05 -18.76 -3.32
N LEU A 154 -12.23 -19.24 -2.09
CA LEU A 154 -11.73 -18.58 -0.88
C LEU A 154 -10.19 -18.48 -0.89
N LEU A 155 -9.49 -19.55 -1.29
CA LEU A 155 -8.03 -19.53 -1.42
C LEU A 155 -7.57 -18.54 -2.49
N LYS A 156 -8.23 -18.50 -3.65
CA LYS A 156 -7.93 -17.52 -4.71
C LYS A 156 -8.14 -16.08 -4.22
N ASN A 157 -9.26 -15.81 -3.56
CA ASN A 157 -9.56 -14.48 -3.01
C ASN A 157 -8.54 -14.08 -1.94
N ARG A 158 -8.18 -15.00 -1.02
CA ARG A 158 -7.14 -14.76 0.00
C ARG A 158 -5.81 -14.39 -0.64
N ASN A 159 -5.38 -15.13 -1.67
CA ASN A 159 -4.11 -14.86 -2.35
C ASN A 159 -4.14 -13.51 -3.09
N LEU A 160 -5.26 -13.14 -3.72
CA LEU A 160 -5.44 -11.82 -4.34
C LEU A 160 -5.28 -10.70 -3.31
N TRP A 161 -5.94 -10.81 -2.14
CA TRP A 161 -5.80 -9.83 -1.06
C TRP A 161 -4.35 -9.69 -0.58
N ILE A 162 -3.63 -10.81 -0.41
CA ILE A 162 -2.21 -10.79 -0.02
C ILE A 162 -1.37 -10.05 -1.07
N ILE A 163 -1.55 -10.36 -2.36
CA ILE A 163 -0.82 -9.70 -3.44
C ILE A 163 -1.13 -8.19 -3.48
N SER A 164 -2.40 -7.81 -3.33
CA SER A 164 -2.81 -6.39 -3.29
C SER A 164 -2.17 -5.63 -2.13
N ILE A 165 -2.08 -6.23 -0.93
CA ILE A 165 -1.42 -5.62 0.24
C ILE A 165 0.08 -5.46 0.00
N ILE A 166 0.75 -6.48 -0.56
CA ILE A 166 2.18 -6.41 -0.90
C ILE A 166 2.42 -5.29 -1.93
N LEU A 167 1.56 -5.16 -2.94
CA LEU A 167 1.70 -4.13 -3.96
C LEU A 167 1.50 -2.72 -3.38
N LEU A 168 0.51 -2.54 -2.50
CA LEU A 168 0.25 -1.26 -1.81
C LEU A 168 1.42 -0.85 -0.90
N THR A 169 1.97 -1.80 -0.14
CA THR A 169 3.13 -1.53 0.73
C THR A 169 4.37 -1.17 -0.08
N LEU A 170 4.64 -1.89 -1.18
CA LEU A 170 5.72 -1.57 -2.11
C LEU A 170 5.55 -0.16 -2.71
N LEU A 171 4.34 0.19 -3.16
CA LEU A 171 4.03 1.52 -3.69
C LEU A 171 4.31 2.61 -2.64
N GLY A 172 3.89 2.41 -1.40
CA GLY A 172 4.14 3.33 -0.30
C GLY A 172 5.63 3.55 -0.03
N VAL A 173 6.42 2.48 -0.03
CA VAL A 173 7.89 2.56 0.14
C VAL A 173 8.55 3.32 -1.02
N ILE A 174 8.12 3.08 -2.26
CA ILE A 174 8.65 3.80 -3.44
C ILE A 174 8.33 5.29 -3.34
N LEU A 175 7.07 5.65 -3.04
CA LEU A 175 6.67 7.05 -2.88
C LEU A 175 7.44 7.76 -1.76
N TYR A 176 7.63 7.09 -0.61
CA TYR A 176 8.42 7.62 0.50
C TYR A 176 9.89 7.83 0.10
N SER A 177 10.48 6.88 -0.62
CA SER A 177 11.86 6.98 -1.10
C SER A 177 12.04 8.16 -2.07
N LEU A 178 11.11 8.33 -3.01
CA LEU A 178 11.11 9.47 -3.95
C LEU A 178 10.98 10.81 -3.23
N TYR A 179 10.06 10.91 -2.27
CA TYR A 179 9.89 12.09 -1.43
C TYR A 179 11.18 12.43 -0.67
N LYS A 180 11.79 11.44 0.00
CA LYS A 180 13.04 11.61 0.75
C LYS A 180 14.19 12.03 -0.15
N HIS A 181 14.28 11.45 -1.35
CA HIS A 181 15.31 11.79 -2.32
C HIS A 181 15.18 13.25 -2.82
N GLN A 182 13.95 13.71 -3.04
CA GLN A 182 13.69 15.10 -3.44
C GLN A 182 14.06 16.09 -2.32
N LEU A 183 13.74 15.75 -1.07
CA LEU A 183 14.09 16.57 0.10
C LEU A 183 15.61 16.74 0.22
N LEU A 184 16.37 15.64 0.15
CA LEU A 184 17.84 15.67 0.22
C LEU A 184 18.48 16.46 -0.93
N LYS A 185 17.88 16.43 -2.13
CA LYS A 185 18.34 17.23 -3.27
C LYS A 185 18.18 18.72 -3.02
N ASN A 186 17.06 19.13 -2.42
CA ASN A 186 16.81 20.53 -2.08
C ASN A 186 17.79 21.01 -1.00
N ASP A 187 18.03 20.21 0.04
CA ASP A 187 18.98 20.57 1.10
C ASP A 187 20.39 20.76 0.54
N LYS A 188 20.86 19.84 -0.30
CA LYS A 188 22.15 19.97 -0.99
C LYS A 188 22.22 21.25 -1.83
N LYS A 189 21.15 21.56 -2.57
CA LYS A 189 21.08 22.77 -3.39
C LYS A 189 21.17 24.04 -2.55
N ILE A 190 20.49 24.08 -1.40
CA ILE A 190 20.55 25.21 -0.47
C ILE A 190 21.97 25.40 0.05
N VAL A 191 22.62 24.32 0.49
CA VAL A 191 24.00 24.37 0.99
C VAL A 191 24.98 24.84 -0.09
N THR A 192 24.86 24.33 -1.32
CA THR A 192 25.72 24.78 -2.43
C THR A 192 25.49 26.26 -2.76
N LEU A 193 24.24 26.72 -2.76
CA LEU A 193 23.91 28.13 -3.01
C LEU A 193 24.45 29.04 -1.89
N GLN A 194 24.38 28.60 -0.64
CA GLN A 194 24.99 29.32 0.49
C GLN A 194 26.51 29.43 0.32
N GLN A 195 27.17 28.33 -0.07
CA GLN A 195 28.61 28.33 -0.30
C GLN A 195 29.02 29.22 -1.48
N GLU A 196 28.26 29.21 -2.57
CA GLU A 196 28.46 30.10 -3.72
C GLU A 196 28.23 31.57 -3.35
N ALA A 197 27.19 31.87 -2.56
CA ALA A 197 26.92 33.22 -2.08
C ALA A 197 28.05 33.76 -1.20
N LEU A 198 28.59 32.93 -0.29
CA LEU A 198 29.75 33.27 0.54
C LEU A 198 31.00 33.52 -0.32
N ARG A 199 31.25 32.68 -1.34
CA ARG A 199 32.35 32.86 -2.29
C ARG A 199 32.21 34.14 -3.11
N ALA A 200 31.00 34.48 -3.55
CA ALA A 200 30.74 35.69 -4.30
C ALA A 200 30.93 36.98 -3.47
N GLN A 201 30.76 36.92 -2.15
CA GLN A 201 31.02 38.04 -1.25
C GLN A 201 32.51 38.36 -1.09
N MET A 202 33.41 37.38 -1.31
CA MET A 202 34.84 37.63 -1.41
C MET A 202 35.20 37.99 -2.85
N ASN A 203 35.15 39.27 -3.21
CA ASN A 203 35.50 39.77 -4.54
C ASN A 203 36.95 39.37 -4.89
N PRO A 204 37.18 38.35 -5.76
CA PRO A 204 38.52 37.82 -5.97
C PRO A 204 39.45 38.86 -6.58
N HIS A 205 38.90 39.76 -7.40
CA HIS A 205 39.64 40.87 -7.99
C HIS A 205 40.12 41.86 -6.92
N PHE A 206 39.29 42.15 -5.90
CA PHE A 206 39.71 42.97 -4.76
C PHE A 206 40.87 42.32 -4.01
N ILE A 207 40.79 41.01 -3.72
CA ILE A 207 41.85 40.27 -3.02
C ILE A 207 43.15 40.28 -3.83
N PHE A 208 43.09 39.93 -5.11
CA PHE A 208 44.28 39.95 -5.99
C PHE A 208 44.91 41.35 -6.05
N ASN A 209 44.09 42.40 -6.13
CA ASN A 209 44.60 43.76 -6.17
C ASN A 209 45.22 44.20 -4.85
N ALA A 210 44.62 43.87 -3.71
CA ALA A 210 45.19 44.15 -2.40
C ALA A 210 46.55 43.47 -2.22
N LEU A 211 46.67 42.20 -2.64
CA LEU A 211 47.95 41.47 -2.64
C LEU A 211 48.99 42.12 -3.56
N ASN A 212 48.59 42.59 -4.74
CA ASN A 212 49.50 43.32 -5.64
C ASN A 212 49.99 44.65 -5.04
N SER A 213 49.13 45.39 -4.34
CA SER A 213 49.54 46.61 -3.62
C SER A 213 50.53 46.32 -2.50
N ILE A 214 50.32 45.24 -1.74
CA ILE A 214 51.30 44.78 -0.73
C ILE A 214 52.64 44.43 -1.40
N LYS A 215 52.60 43.70 -2.51
CA LYS A 215 53.81 43.36 -3.29
C LYS A 215 54.55 44.62 -3.73
N LEU A 216 53.85 45.65 -4.22
CA LEU A 216 54.47 46.90 -4.66
C LEU A 216 55.17 47.63 -3.50
N TYR A 217 54.54 47.73 -2.33
CA TYR A 217 55.17 48.34 -1.16
C TYR A 217 56.43 47.59 -0.71
N ILE A 218 56.42 46.25 -0.81
CA ILE A 218 57.60 45.43 -0.52
C ILE A 218 58.72 45.72 -1.54
N ILE A 219 58.41 45.78 -2.83
CA ILE A 219 59.38 46.08 -3.89
C ILE A 219 59.97 47.49 -3.73
N ASN A 220 59.16 48.47 -3.32
CA ASN A 220 59.58 49.85 -3.12
C ASN A 220 60.31 50.10 -1.77
N ASN A 221 60.61 49.05 -1.00
CA ASN A 221 61.22 49.13 0.33
C ASN A 221 60.40 49.93 1.37
N GLU A 222 59.08 50.03 1.19
CA GLU A 222 58.17 50.73 2.10
C GLU A 222 57.54 49.77 3.11
N GLN A 223 58.39 49.06 3.87
CA GLN A 223 57.95 47.95 4.74
C GLN A 223 56.88 48.38 5.78
N LYS A 224 56.99 49.58 6.36
CA LYS A 224 55.99 50.10 7.32
C LYS A 224 54.61 50.28 6.68
N ASN A 225 54.56 50.76 5.44
CA ASN A 225 53.31 50.95 4.69
C ASN A 225 52.72 49.58 4.28
N ALA A 226 53.56 48.63 3.88
CA ALA A 226 53.14 47.25 3.60
C ALA A 226 52.45 46.59 4.81
N VAL A 227 53.06 46.69 6.00
CA VAL A 227 52.50 46.13 7.24
C VAL A 227 51.18 46.83 7.63
N LYS A 228 51.13 48.16 7.52
CA LYS A 228 49.91 48.93 7.81
C LYS A 228 48.77 48.54 6.87
N PHE A 229 49.04 48.39 5.58
CA PHE A 229 48.08 47.95 4.58
C PHE A 229 47.60 46.52 4.87
N LEU A 230 48.52 45.59 5.15
CA LEU A 230 48.19 44.21 5.48
C LEU A 230 47.28 44.12 6.70
N ASN A 231 47.56 44.86 7.78
CA ASN A 231 46.72 44.89 8.97
C ASN A 231 45.31 45.40 8.68
N LYS A 232 45.19 46.49 7.89
CA LYS A 232 43.88 47.00 7.45
C LYS A 232 43.13 45.97 6.61
N PHE A 233 43.81 45.35 5.65
CA PHE A 233 43.25 44.31 4.79
C PHE A 233 42.75 43.10 5.60
N SER A 234 43.55 42.61 6.55
CA SER A 234 43.14 41.53 7.46
C SER A 234 41.93 41.91 8.32
N LYS A 235 41.89 43.16 8.85
CA LYS A 235 40.72 43.66 9.58
C LYS A 235 39.48 43.66 8.69
N LEU A 236 39.59 44.12 7.44
CA LEU A 236 38.47 44.15 6.50
C LEU A 236 37.96 42.75 6.17
N MET A 237 38.85 41.81 5.84
CA MET A 237 38.46 40.44 5.53
C MET A 237 37.74 39.78 6.70
N ARG A 238 38.25 39.98 7.93
CA ARG A 238 37.58 39.47 9.13
C ARG A 238 36.18 40.07 9.28
N LYS A 239 36.04 41.39 9.11
CA LYS A 239 34.75 42.09 9.24
C LYS A 239 33.76 41.64 8.15
N ILE A 240 34.19 41.49 6.91
CA ILE A 240 33.35 41.00 5.80
C ILE A 240 32.83 39.59 6.10
N LEU A 241 33.68 38.69 6.61
CA LEU A 241 33.28 37.32 6.97
C LEU A 241 32.31 37.28 8.16
N GLU A 242 32.51 38.16 9.15
CA GLU A 242 31.63 38.28 10.32
C GLU A 242 30.25 38.80 9.89
N VAL A 243 30.24 39.93 9.16
CA VAL A 243 29.02 40.61 8.72
C VAL A 243 28.25 39.78 7.70
N SER A 244 28.92 39.00 6.86
CA SER A 244 28.24 38.16 5.86
C SER A 244 27.55 36.92 6.42
N SER A 245 27.93 36.51 7.64
CA SER A 245 27.33 35.37 8.33
C SER A 245 25.96 35.67 8.95
N VAL A 246 25.60 36.95 9.05
CA VAL A 246 24.35 37.41 9.67
C VAL A 246 23.45 38.12 8.64
N LYS A 247 22.13 38.06 8.84
CA LYS A 247 21.15 38.65 7.90
C LYS A 247 21.08 40.18 7.98
N GLU A 248 21.24 40.73 9.19
CA GLU A 248 21.09 42.16 9.48
C GLU A 248 22.23 42.61 10.40
N ILE A 249 22.74 43.82 10.16
CA ILE A 249 23.76 44.48 10.98
C ILE A 249 23.32 45.89 11.36
N SER A 250 23.99 46.53 12.33
CA SER A 250 23.73 47.95 12.56
C SER A 250 24.27 48.81 11.42
N LEU A 251 23.64 49.97 11.19
CA LEU A 251 24.15 50.93 10.21
C LEU A 251 25.55 51.41 10.59
N ALA A 252 25.87 51.50 11.89
CA ALA A 252 27.22 51.77 12.37
C ALA A 252 28.24 50.74 11.83
N GLN A 253 27.92 49.45 11.91
CA GLN A 253 28.79 48.37 11.41
C GLN A 253 28.95 48.41 9.89
N GLU A 254 27.88 48.74 9.15
CA GLU A 254 27.93 48.90 7.70
C GLU A 254 28.86 50.07 7.32
N LEU A 255 28.70 51.23 7.96
CA LEU A 255 29.54 52.41 7.73
C LEU A 255 31.01 52.18 8.11
N GLU A 256 31.29 51.48 9.22
CA GLU A 256 32.66 51.09 9.60
C GLU A 256 33.30 50.22 8.51
N THR A 257 32.52 49.27 7.96
CA THR A 257 32.99 48.37 6.90
C THR A 257 33.28 49.15 5.61
N MET A 258 32.44 50.12 5.26
CA MET A 258 32.62 51.01 4.11
C MET A 258 33.84 51.91 4.26
N ASP A 259 34.05 52.51 5.43
CA ASP A 259 35.22 53.34 5.70
C ASP A 259 36.51 52.53 5.59
N LEU A 260 36.52 51.33 6.18
CA LEU A 260 37.68 50.45 6.10
C LEU A 260 37.98 50.02 4.65
N TYR A 261 36.94 49.69 3.88
CA TYR A 261 37.04 49.39 2.44
C TYR A 261 37.61 50.56 1.65
N MET A 262 37.05 51.78 1.82
CA MET A 262 37.57 52.99 1.17
C MET A 262 38.98 53.29 1.57
N SER A 263 39.36 53.08 2.83
CA SER A 263 40.72 53.34 3.30
C SER A 263 41.76 52.43 2.64
N ILE A 264 41.37 51.23 2.19
CA ILE A 264 42.23 50.28 1.47
C ILE A 264 42.25 50.62 -0.02
N GLU A 265 41.09 50.90 -0.61
CA GLU A 265 41.01 51.29 -2.02
C GLU A 265 41.69 52.64 -2.29
N ASN A 266 41.55 53.63 -1.41
CA ASN A 266 42.16 54.94 -1.58
C ASN A 266 43.69 54.86 -1.68
N ILE A 267 44.31 53.92 -0.94
CA ILE A 267 45.75 53.66 -1.05
C ILE A 267 46.13 53.26 -2.49
N ARG A 268 45.27 52.50 -3.18
CA ARG A 268 45.48 52.10 -4.57
C ARG A 268 45.30 53.25 -5.56
N PHE A 269 44.55 54.27 -5.16
CA PHE A 269 44.39 55.54 -5.89
C PHE A 269 45.36 56.61 -5.37
N SER A 270 46.52 56.22 -4.84
CA SER A 270 47.56 57.13 -4.36
C SER A 270 47.07 58.12 -3.29
N ASN A 271 46.04 57.77 -2.53
CA ASN A 271 45.34 58.60 -1.56
C ASN A 271 44.71 59.88 -2.16
N GLU A 272 44.34 59.86 -3.43
CA GLU A 272 43.74 61.01 -4.14
C GLU A 272 42.23 61.14 -3.97
N ILE A 273 41.58 60.22 -3.26
CA ILE A 273 40.13 60.22 -3.03
C ILE A 273 39.81 60.89 -1.69
N ASP A 274 39.06 61.98 -1.75
CA ASP A 274 38.42 62.62 -0.60
C ASP A 274 37.10 61.89 -0.31
N PHE A 275 37.11 61.03 0.71
CA PHE A 275 35.94 60.28 1.16
C PHE A 275 35.43 60.84 2.49
N GLN A 276 34.16 61.28 2.50
CA GLN A 276 33.54 61.89 3.68
C GLN A 276 32.25 61.16 4.04
N ILE A 277 32.06 60.90 5.32
CA ILE A 277 30.83 60.35 5.89
C ILE A 277 30.19 61.42 6.77
N ASN A 278 29.02 61.89 6.37
CA ASN A 278 28.21 62.84 7.11
C ASN A 278 27.00 62.13 7.69
N VAL A 279 26.83 62.18 9.00
CA VAL A 279 25.69 61.56 9.70
C VAL A 279 24.96 62.64 10.48
N SER A 280 23.64 62.69 10.36
CA SER A 280 22.82 63.60 11.15
C SER A 280 22.93 63.27 12.66
N PRO A 281 23.16 64.26 13.53
CA PRO A 281 23.47 64.05 14.94
C PRO A 281 22.32 63.45 15.77
N ASP A 282 21.09 63.46 15.23
CA ASP A 282 19.88 62.90 15.83
C ASP A 282 19.71 61.38 15.61
N LEU A 283 20.63 60.74 14.88
CA LEU A 283 20.54 59.33 14.52
C LEU A 283 21.37 58.42 15.43
N ASN A 284 20.71 57.43 16.06
CA ASN A 284 21.39 56.33 16.73
C ASN A 284 21.69 55.19 15.75
N LEU A 285 22.90 55.22 15.17
CA LEU A 285 23.35 54.25 14.16
C LEU A 285 23.36 52.79 14.62
N GLU A 286 23.48 52.51 15.93
CA GLU A 286 23.53 51.14 16.45
C GLU A 286 22.15 50.47 16.48
N GLN A 287 21.10 51.26 16.63
CA GLN A 287 19.71 50.80 16.67
C GLN A 287 19.13 50.59 15.27
N ILE A 288 19.64 51.31 14.27
CA ILE A 288 19.19 51.19 12.89
C ILE A 288 19.77 49.91 12.29
N LYS A 289 18.89 48.96 11.93
CA LYS A 289 19.28 47.72 11.25
C LYS A 289 19.17 47.86 9.75
N VAL A 290 20.16 47.32 9.04
CA VAL A 290 20.20 47.22 7.57
C VAL A 290 20.67 45.81 7.17
N PRO A 291 20.33 45.33 5.95
CA PRO A 291 20.90 44.09 5.43
C PRO A 291 22.42 44.20 5.36
N SER A 292 23.11 43.10 5.67
CA SER A 292 24.57 43.03 5.60
C SER A 292 25.10 43.39 4.20
N LEU A 293 26.11 44.28 4.11
CA LEU A 293 26.82 44.63 2.88
C LEU A 293 25.90 45.18 1.78
N VAL A 294 24.86 45.92 2.17
CA VAL A 294 23.86 46.49 1.24
C VAL A 294 24.36 47.77 0.58
N LEU A 295 25.22 48.55 1.26
CA LEU A 295 25.73 49.82 0.75
C LEU A 295 27.00 49.65 -0.10
N GLN A 296 27.76 48.59 0.15
CA GLN A 296 29.02 48.31 -0.53
C GLN A 296 28.92 48.34 -2.06
N PRO A 297 27.91 47.73 -2.72
CA PRO A 297 27.82 47.75 -4.19
C PRO A 297 27.62 49.15 -4.76
N PHE A 298 26.95 50.06 -4.04
CA PHE A 298 26.77 51.44 -4.47
C PHE A 298 28.08 52.24 -4.34
N LEU A 299 28.84 52.01 -3.26
CA LEU A 299 30.17 52.58 -3.06
C LEU A 299 31.18 52.07 -4.10
N GLU A 300 31.17 50.77 -4.39
CA GLU A 300 32.01 50.18 -5.43
C GLU A 300 31.70 50.79 -6.80
N ASN A 301 30.42 51.04 -7.11
CA ASN A 301 30.05 51.71 -8.34
C ASN A 301 30.52 53.17 -8.38
N ALA A 302 30.36 53.93 -7.30
CA ALA A 302 30.86 55.31 -7.20
C ALA A 302 32.39 55.37 -7.42
N LEU A 303 33.14 54.43 -6.81
CA LEU A 303 34.58 54.34 -6.94
C LEU A 303 35.03 53.93 -8.35
N TRP A 304 34.54 52.79 -8.85
CA TRP A 304 35.03 52.19 -10.09
C TRP A 304 34.41 52.77 -11.35
N HIS A 305 33.15 53.18 -11.30
CA HIS A 305 32.44 53.73 -12.46
C HIS A 305 32.38 55.26 -12.42
N GLY A 306 32.23 55.86 -11.25
CA GLY A 306 32.25 57.32 -11.09
C GLY A 306 33.66 57.89 -11.30
N LEU A 307 34.63 57.40 -10.53
CA LEU A 307 35.95 58.05 -10.45
C LEU A 307 37.04 57.51 -11.39
N SER A 308 36.90 56.33 -11.99
CA SER A 308 37.99 55.71 -12.76
C SER A 308 38.44 56.49 -14.00
N SER A 309 37.56 57.31 -14.58
CA SER A 309 37.87 58.16 -15.74
C SER A 309 38.34 59.56 -15.36
N LYS A 310 38.28 59.93 -14.08
CA LYS A 310 38.64 61.26 -13.59
C LYS A 310 40.07 61.25 -13.06
N LYS A 311 40.91 62.17 -13.55
CA LYS A 311 42.33 62.22 -13.21
C LYS A 311 42.60 62.88 -11.85
N GLU A 312 41.88 63.95 -11.52
CA GLU A 312 42.14 64.78 -10.34
C GLU A 312 40.85 65.13 -9.58
N ASN A 313 41.01 65.54 -8.31
CA ASN A 313 39.92 65.98 -7.43
C ASN A 313 38.79 64.95 -7.31
N LYS A 314 39.13 63.71 -6.93
CA LYS A 314 38.19 62.60 -6.77
C LYS A 314 37.47 62.73 -5.43
N LYS A 315 36.14 62.86 -5.44
CA LYS A 315 35.34 63.03 -4.23
C LYS A 315 34.20 62.02 -4.18
N ILE A 316 34.03 61.39 -3.02
CA ILE A 316 32.85 60.58 -2.69
C ILE A 316 32.32 61.06 -1.34
N GLN A 317 31.05 61.43 -1.30
CA GLN A 317 30.36 61.84 -0.09
C GLN A 317 29.25 60.85 0.23
N LEU A 318 29.29 60.28 1.43
CA LEU A 318 28.22 59.48 1.99
C LEU A 318 27.47 60.34 3.01
N SER A 319 26.16 60.46 2.86
CA SER A 319 25.31 61.19 3.81
C SER A 319 24.19 60.30 4.34
N VAL A 320 24.01 60.29 5.65
CA VAL A 320 22.93 59.56 6.34
C VAL A 320 22.09 60.57 7.10
N GLN A 321 20.81 60.64 6.75
CA GLN A 321 19.87 61.59 7.34
C GLN A 321 18.49 60.97 7.55
N LYS A 322 17.76 61.47 8.55
CA LYS A 322 16.34 61.12 8.71
C LYS A 322 15.53 61.84 7.62
N SER A 323 14.62 61.13 6.97
CA SER A 323 13.68 61.68 5.99
C SER A 323 12.28 61.82 6.63
N GLU A 324 11.44 62.65 6.05
CA GLU A 324 10.01 62.72 6.40
C GLU A 324 9.38 61.31 6.22
N ASP A 325 8.45 60.92 7.10
CA ASP A 325 7.74 59.61 7.13
C ASP A 325 8.42 58.37 7.75
N ASP A 326 9.29 58.53 8.76
CA ASP A 326 10.06 57.44 9.42
C ASP A 326 10.96 56.65 8.46
N TYR A 327 11.58 57.34 7.51
CA TYR A 327 12.61 56.74 6.66
C TYR A 327 13.98 57.23 7.07
N ILE A 328 14.98 56.37 6.91
CA ILE A 328 16.36 56.80 6.82
C ILE A 328 16.76 56.91 5.36
N GLU A 329 17.33 58.05 5.01
CA GLU A 329 17.87 58.32 3.69
C GLU A 329 19.39 58.21 3.76
N ILE A 330 19.92 57.27 2.98
CA ILE A 330 21.36 57.06 2.81
C ILE A 330 21.68 57.44 1.38
N SER A 331 22.55 58.42 1.20
CA SER A 331 22.98 58.86 -0.13
C SER A 331 24.48 58.72 -0.31
N ILE A 332 24.89 58.27 -1.50
CA ILE A 332 26.28 58.19 -1.93
C ILE A 332 26.39 59.03 -3.19
N GLU A 333 27.22 60.05 -3.13
CA GLU A 333 27.45 61.02 -4.18
C GLU A 333 28.90 60.96 -4.64
N ASP A 334 29.12 60.74 -5.93
CA ASP A 334 30.43 60.85 -6.56
C ASP A 334 30.46 62.03 -7.53
N ASN A 335 31.64 62.63 -7.71
CA ASN A 335 31.87 63.71 -8.66
C ASN A 335 32.45 63.22 -10.00
N GLY A 336 32.07 62.02 -10.42
CA GLY A 336 32.49 61.40 -11.67
C GLY A 336 31.94 62.05 -12.93
N ILE A 337 32.06 61.36 -14.07
CA ILE A 337 31.60 61.86 -15.39
C ILE A 337 30.08 61.70 -15.64
N GLY A 338 29.33 61.17 -14.66
CA GLY A 338 27.90 60.85 -14.78
C GLY A 338 27.60 59.54 -15.53
N ARG A 339 26.40 58.97 -15.33
CA ARG A 339 26.04 57.63 -15.83
C ARG A 339 25.91 57.56 -17.35
N GLU A 340 25.41 58.62 -17.99
CA GLU A 340 25.24 58.69 -19.45
C GLU A 340 26.59 58.61 -20.18
N ALA A 341 27.60 59.35 -19.70
CA ALA A 341 28.95 59.32 -20.27
C ALA A 341 29.64 57.98 -20.00
N ALA A 342 29.51 57.45 -18.79
CA ALA A 342 30.04 56.13 -18.44
C ALA A 342 29.42 55.00 -19.28
N ALA A 343 28.12 55.07 -19.61
CA ALA A 343 27.43 54.10 -20.45
C ALA A 343 27.94 54.13 -21.90
N LYS A 344 28.20 55.32 -22.47
CA LYS A 344 28.82 55.47 -23.80
C LYS A 344 30.22 54.86 -23.87
N ILE A 345 31.04 55.05 -22.83
CA ILE A 345 32.38 54.44 -22.73
C ILE A 345 32.29 52.91 -22.60
N LYS A 346 31.28 52.39 -21.89
CA LYS A 346 31.06 50.95 -21.69
C LYS A 346 30.58 50.25 -22.96
N ALA A 347 29.81 50.93 -23.82
CA ALA A 347 29.39 50.42 -25.12
C ALA A 347 30.58 50.16 -26.08
N ASN A 348 31.67 50.91 -25.92
CA ASN A 348 32.92 50.75 -26.69
C ASN A 348 33.87 49.68 -26.11
N LYS A 349 33.54 49.03 -24.99
CA LYS A 349 34.34 47.93 -24.41
C LYS A 349 33.65 46.58 -24.66
N THR A 350 34.38 45.63 -25.25
CA THR A 350 33.92 44.30 -25.70
C THR A 350 33.35 43.38 -24.60
N ILE A 351 33.47 43.75 -23.31
CA ILE A 351 33.05 42.91 -22.17
C ILE A 351 31.82 43.53 -21.50
N LYS A 352 30.63 42.99 -21.81
CA LYS A 352 29.39 43.26 -21.08
C LYS A 352 29.43 42.59 -19.70
N ARG A 353 30.12 43.17 -18.71
CA ARG A 353 29.93 42.80 -17.30
C ARG A 353 28.52 43.22 -16.86
N LYS A 354 27.61 42.25 -16.79
CA LYS A 354 26.26 42.40 -16.25
C LYS A 354 26.37 42.88 -14.79
N SER A 355 25.60 43.88 -14.38
CA SER A 355 25.66 44.51 -13.04
C SER A 355 25.04 43.62 -11.95
N ILE A 356 25.56 42.40 -11.80
CA ILE A 356 25.06 41.35 -10.89
C ILE A 356 24.99 41.86 -9.44
N GLY A 357 25.93 42.71 -9.02
CA GLY A 357 25.99 43.24 -7.66
C GLY A 357 24.78 44.11 -7.27
N ILE A 358 24.28 44.98 -8.17
CA ILE A 358 23.12 45.84 -7.87
C ILE A 358 21.83 45.01 -7.83
N GLU A 359 21.69 44.04 -8.72
CA GLU A 359 20.51 43.17 -8.79
C GLU A 359 20.34 42.33 -7.51
N LEU A 360 21.43 41.72 -7.04
CA LEU A 360 21.47 41.01 -5.74
C LEU A 360 21.16 41.93 -4.56
N THR A 361 21.64 43.17 -4.59
CA THR A 361 21.36 44.16 -3.54
C THR A 361 19.88 44.52 -3.50
N LYS A 362 19.24 44.65 -4.66
CA LYS A 362 17.80 44.92 -4.77
C LYS A 362 16.97 43.77 -4.21
N GLU A 363 17.33 42.52 -4.51
CA GLU A 363 16.68 41.34 -3.92
C GLU A 363 16.82 41.30 -2.39
N ARG A 364 18.02 41.60 -1.86
CA ARG A 364 18.25 41.69 -0.41
C ARG A 364 17.37 42.75 0.26
N LEU A 365 17.30 43.94 -0.35
CA LEU A 365 16.43 45.03 0.12
C LEU A 365 14.95 44.63 0.08
N GLN A 366 14.49 43.98 -0.99
CA GLN A 366 13.12 43.47 -1.12
C GLN A 366 12.78 42.46 -0.01
N ASN A 367 13.66 41.50 0.26
CA ASN A 367 13.46 40.53 1.32
C ASN A 367 13.45 41.16 2.71
N PHE A 368 14.29 42.17 2.94
CA PHE A 368 14.39 42.86 4.22
C PHE A 368 13.14 43.70 4.57
N VAL A 369 12.51 44.31 3.56
CA VAL A 369 11.26 45.06 3.78
C VAL A 369 10.00 44.20 3.69
N LYS A 370 10.11 42.92 3.29
CA LYS A 370 8.94 42.03 3.12
C LYS A 370 8.13 41.84 4.40
N ASP A 371 8.82 41.86 5.54
CA ASP A 371 8.21 41.75 6.88
C ASP A 371 7.84 43.14 7.47
N ARG A 372 8.04 44.23 6.71
CA ARG A 372 7.74 45.61 7.11
C ARG A 372 6.53 46.14 6.32
N LYS A 373 5.71 46.99 6.95
CA LYS A 373 4.53 47.61 6.30
C LYS A 373 4.90 48.63 5.21
N LYS A 374 6.16 49.06 5.16
CA LYS A 374 6.69 50.13 4.31
C LYS A 374 7.71 49.55 3.32
N SER A 375 7.72 50.04 2.07
CA SER A 375 8.68 49.62 1.02
C SER A 375 9.97 50.44 1.06
N PHE A 376 11.05 49.95 0.45
CA PHE A 376 12.25 50.78 0.23
C PHE A 376 12.12 51.56 -1.08
N SER A 377 12.84 52.67 -1.20
CA SER A 377 13.01 53.37 -2.48
C SER A 377 14.49 53.53 -2.83
N LEU A 378 14.82 53.35 -4.10
CA LEU A 378 16.17 53.51 -4.63
C LEU A 378 16.11 54.45 -5.83
N ILE A 379 16.71 55.63 -5.68
CA ILE A 379 16.66 56.72 -6.66
C ILE A 379 18.08 56.99 -7.13
N TYR A 380 18.26 57.03 -8.45
CA TYR A 380 19.52 57.44 -9.07
C TYR A 380 19.32 58.84 -9.66
N LYS A 381 20.15 59.80 -9.24
CA LYS A 381 20.18 61.16 -9.79
C LYS A 381 21.52 61.38 -10.48
N ASP A 382 21.48 61.73 -11.77
CA ASP A 382 22.67 62.20 -12.49
C ASP A 382 22.84 63.70 -12.20
N LEU A 383 24.01 64.09 -11.71
CA LEU A 383 24.34 65.49 -11.45
C LEU A 383 24.85 66.09 -12.76
N LYS A 384 24.26 67.21 -13.20
CA LYS A 384 24.63 67.90 -14.44
C LYS A 384 25.08 69.33 -14.13
N ASP A 385 26.11 69.80 -14.83
CA ASP A 385 26.52 71.21 -14.80
C ASP A 385 25.51 72.09 -15.54
N LYS A 386 25.69 73.42 -15.47
CA LYS A 386 24.93 74.44 -16.22
C LYS A 386 24.89 74.18 -17.73
N GLU A 387 25.87 73.46 -18.27
CA GLU A 387 25.96 73.04 -19.68
C GLU A 387 25.38 71.64 -19.97
N LEU A 388 24.62 71.06 -19.03
CA LEU A 388 24.04 69.71 -19.11
C LEU A 388 25.06 68.56 -19.20
N GLN A 389 26.34 68.82 -18.97
CA GLN A 389 27.38 67.79 -18.87
C GLN A 389 27.34 67.09 -17.51
N GLY A 390 27.55 65.77 -17.48
CA GLY A 390 27.54 64.98 -16.25
C GLY A 390 28.73 65.30 -15.34
N ILE A 391 28.46 65.80 -14.13
CA ILE A 391 29.47 66.15 -13.11
C ILE A 391 29.49 65.17 -11.93
N GLY A 392 28.63 64.16 -11.94
CA GLY A 392 28.58 63.18 -10.87
C GLY A 392 27.34 62.31 -10.90
N THR A 393 27.24 61.43 -9.91
CA THR A 393 26.07 60.57 -9.69
C THR A 393 25.75 60.54 -8.21
N LYS A 394 24.47 60.68 -7.88
CA LYS A 394 23.96 60.54 -6.51
C LYS A 394 22.97 59.37 -6.46
N VAL A 395 23.31 58.35 -5.68
CA VAL A 395 22.41 57.25 -5.37
C VAL A 395 21.77 57.53 -4.02
N ILE A 396 20.45 57.47 -3.94
CA ILE A 396 19.67 57.71 -2.72
C ILE A 396 18.88 56.43 -2.40
N LEU A 397 19.15 55.85 -1.25
CA LEU A 397 18.45 54.69 -0.71
C LEU A 397 17.63 55.13 0.51
N LYS A 398 16.31 54.99 0.41
CA LYS A 398 15.41 55.20 1.56
C LYS A 398 14.96 53.86 2.13
N ILE A 399 15.25 53.65 3.41
CA ILE A 399 14.88 52.44 4.15
C ILE A 399 13.92 52.84 5.28
N PRO A 400 12.79 52.15 5.46
CA PRO A 400 11.89 52.46 6.57
C PRO A 400 12.53 52.09 7.91
N LEU A 401 12.47 53.01 8.87
CA LEU A 401 12.78 52.76 10.28
C LEU A 401 11.73 51.78 10.86
N LYS A 402 12.15 51.05 11.90
CA LYS A 402 11.34 49.99 12.52
C LYS A 402 10.28 50.56 13.45
#